data_AF-A0A8T3C193-F1
#
_entry.id   AF-A0A8T3C193-F1
#
_cell.length_a   1.000
_cell.length_b   1.000
_cell.length_c   1.000
_cell.angle_alpha   90.00
_cell.angle_beta   90.00
_cell.angle_gamma   90.00
#
_symmetry.space_group_name_H-M   'P 1'
#
loop_
_entity.id
_entity.type
_entity.pdbx_description
1 polymer ?
#
loop_
_entity_poly.entity_id
_entity_poly.type
_entity_poly.pdbx_seq_one_letter_code
_entity_poly.pdbx_strand_id
1 'polypeptide(L)'
;MTQKGDLFKGQKKKKVIPPNRHGKVSHTRKGKRVMNPSNVTNDMKANRELSKFINQCNEIKAANMASKEGSQLSIIKTEEDTSNSSKK
;
A
#
# COMPACT_ATOMS: atom_id res chain seq x y z
N MET A 1 -52.97 22.17 -16.86
CA MET A 1 -51.98 22.61 -17.85
C MET A 1 -50.69 22.99 -17.09
N THR A 2 -49.87 22.02 -16.72
CA THR A 2 -48.61 22.27 -15.99
C THR A 2 -47.53 21.37 -16.54
N GLN A 3 -46.95 21.81 -17.67
CA GLN A 3 -46.00 21.05 -18.51
C GLN A 3 -44.52 21.30 -18.13
N LYS A 4 -44.20 21.94 -17.00
CA LYS A 4 -42.84 22.50 -16.78
C LYS A 4 -42.21 22.30 -15.41
N GLY A 5 -42.55 21.23 -14.68
CA GLY A 5 -41.89 20.90 -13.41
C GLY A 5 -40.38 20.64 -13.55
N ASP A 6 -39.97 19.92 -14.61
CA ASP A 6 -38.58 19.47 -14.81
C ASP A 6 -37.71 20.43 -15.63
N LEU A 7 -38.26 21.58 -16.03
CA LEU A 7 -37.54 22.57 -16.87
C LEU A 7 -36.90 23.70 -16.03
N PHE A 8 -36.86 23.56 -14.70
CA PHE A 8 -36.38 24.61 -13.81
C PHE A 8 -34.86 24.79 -13.95
N LYS A 9 -34.45 25.98 -14.41
CA LYS A 9 -33.05 26.45 -14.46
C LYS A 9 -32.54 26.60 -13.02
N GLY A 10 -32.03 25.52 -12.44
CA GLY A 10 -31.54 25.50 -11.06
C GLY A 10 -31.34 24.10 -10.49
N GLN A 11 -31.90 23.06 -11.12
CA GLN A 11 -31.63 21.69 -10.71
C GLN A 11 -30.17 21.32 -10.97
N LYS A 12 -29.46 20.90 -9.91
CA LYS A 12 -28.09 20.38 -9.99
C LYS A 12 -28.13 19.07 -10.79
N LYS A 13 -27.80 19.14 -12.07
CA LYS A 13 -27.64 17.95 -12.92
C LYS A 13 -26.56 17.07 -12.33
N LYS A 14 -26.91 15.88 -11.85
CA LYS A 14 -25.92 14.86 -11.51
C LYS A 14 -25.18 14.52 -12.81
N LYS A 15 -23.85 14.66 -12.83
CA LYS A 15 -23.03 14.25 -13.98
C LYS A 15 -23.10 12.73 -14.07
N VAL A 16 -24.03 12.22 -14.88
CA VAL A 16 -24.12 10.80 -15.21
C VAL A 16 -23.01 10.51 -16.21
N ILE A 17 -22.15 9.55 -15.90
CA ILE A 17 -21.10 9.11 -16.83
C ILE A 17 -21.80 8.54 -18.07
N PRO A 18 -21.57 9.10 -19.26
CA PRO A 18 -22.23 8.62 -20.46
C PRO A 18 -21.82 7.16 -20.72
N PRO A 19 -22.76 6.29 -21.11
CA PRO A 19 -22.43 4.94 -21.50
C PRO A 19 -21.47 4.96 -22.71
N ASN A 20 -20.62 3.94 -22.82
CA ASN A 20 -19.78 3.75 -23.99
C ASN A 20 -20.65 3.70 -25.27
N ARG A 21 -20.09 3.94 -26.47
CA ARG A 21 -20.82 3.97 -27.77
C ARG A 21 -21.74 2.76 -28.03
N HIS A 22 -21.52 1.65 -27.33
CA HIS A 22 -22.32 0.43 -27.39
C HIS A 22 -23.26 0.22 -26.18
N GLY A 23 -23.56 1.26 -25.39
CA GLY A 23 -24.47 1.18 -24.24
C GLY A 23 -23.93 0.42 -23.02
N LYS A 24 -22.72 -0.15 -23.11
CA LYS A 24 -22.13 -0.93 -22.02
C LYS A 24 -21.58 0.01 -20.94
N VAL A 25 -21.96 -0.25 -19.69
CA VAL A 25 -21.38 0.39 -18.51
C VAL A 25 -19.89 0.02 -18.46
N SER A 26 -19.02 1.01 -18.25
CA SER A 26 -17.58 0.76 -18.11
C SER A 26 -17.34 -0.16 -16.91
N HIS A 27 -17.00 -1.41 -17.17
CA HIS A 27 -16.67 -2.36 -16.11
C HIS A 27 -15.34 -1.92 -15.49
N THR A 28 -15.39 -1.45 -14.24
CA THR A 28 -14.19 -1.19 -13.45
C THR A 28 -13.53 -2.53 -13.15
N ARG A 29 -12.53 -2.90 -13.95
CA ARG A 29 -11.78 -4.15 -13.78
C ARG A 29 -11.21 -4.19 -12.34
N LYS A 30 -11.57 -5.24 -11.59
CA LYS A 30 -11.08 -5.48 -10.23
C LYS A 30 -9.54 -5.51 -10.26
N GLY A 31 -8.90 -4.83 -9.30
CA GLY A 31 -7.46 -4.51 -9.36
C GLY A 31 -7.22 -3.05 -9.77
N LYS A 32 -7.97 -2.12 -9.13
CA LYS A 32 -7.79 -0.67 -9.23
C LYS A 32 -6.31 -0.34 -9.42
N ARG A 33 -5.97 0.30 -10.54
CA ARG A 33 -4.70 1.02 -10.67
C ARG A 33 -4.52 1.82 -9.37
N VAL A 34 -3.38 1.63 -8.69
CA VAL A 34 -2.98 2.49 -7.59
C VAL A 34 -2.72 3.86 -8.22
N MET A 35 -3.79 4.62 -8.41
CA MET A 35 -3.72 6.00 -8.83
C MET A 35 -3.44 6.78 -7.57
N ASN A 36 -2.29 7.45 -7.53
CA ASN A 36 -1.99 8.35 -6.43
C ASN A 36 -3.14 9.37 -6.30
N PRO A 37 -3.59 9.67 -5.08
CA PRO A 37 -4.62 10.66 -4.88
C PRO A 37 -4.13 11.99 -5.44
N SER A 38 -4.98 12.69 -6.19
CA SER A 38 -4.62 13.96 -6.84
C SER A 38 -4.27 15.05 -5.83
N ASN A 39 -4.83 14.96 -4.61
CA ASN A 39 -4.56 15.87 -3.51
C ASN A 39 -4.01 15.06 -2.32
N VAL A 40 -2.71 15.21 -2.04
CA VAL A 40 -2.06 14.61 -0.87
C VAL A 40 -2.03 15.66 0.24
N THR A 41 -2.76 15.43 1.33
CA THR A 41 -2.74 16.31 2.52
C THR A 41 -1.49 16.05 3.38
N ASN A 42 -1.14 16.98 4.28
CA ASN A 42 0.00 16.82 5.17
C ASN A 42 -0.19 15.63 6.13
N ASP A 43 -1.41 15.43 6.64
CA ASP A 43 -1.74 14.27 7.48
C ASP A 43 -1.52 12.94 6.75
N MET A 44 -1.82 12.88 5.46
CA MET A 44 -1.56 11.69 4.64
C MET A 44 -0.06 11.40 4.49
N LYS A 45 0.79 12.43 4.46
CA LYS A 45 2.25 12.26 4.42
C LYS A 45 2.77 11.75 5.76
N ALA A 46 2.34 12.35 6.87
CA ALA A 46 2.70 11.90 8.22
C ALA A 46 2.28 10.44 8.45
N ASN A 47 1.05 10.07 8.08
CA ASN A 47 0.57 8.69 8.18
C ASN A 47 1.37 7.72 7.32
N ARG A 48 1.85 8.15 6.15
CA ARG A 48 2.72 7.34 5.28
C ARG A 48 4.08 7.10 5.92
N GLU A 49 4.67 8.11 6.56
CA GLU A 49 5.95 7.99 7.27
C GLU A 49 5.83 7.08 8.49
N LEU A 50 4.77 7.24 9.29
CA LEU A 50 4.47 6.35 10.41
C LEU A 50 4.29 4.90 9.96
N SER A 51 3.54 4.67 8.86
CA SER A 51 3.34 3.32 8.33
C SER A 51 4.65 2.68 7.86
N LYS A 52 5.53 3.45 7.21
CA LYS A 52 6.86 2.95 6.80
C LYS A 52 7.70 2.55 8.02
N PHE A 53 7.71 3.38 9.06
CA PHE A 53 8.45 3.10 10.29
C PHE A 53 7.94 1.81 10.96
N ILE A 54 6.62 1.67 11.11
CA ILE A 54 6.00 0.47 11.70
C ILE A 54 6.36 -0.78 10.90
N ASN A 55 6.31 -0.72 9.56
CA ASN A 55 6.67 -1.84 8.70
C ASN A 55 8.14 -2.23 8.88
N GLN A 56 9.05 -1.27 8.88
CA GLN A 56 10.48 -1.52 9.12
C GLN A 56 10.71 -2.20 10.48
N CYS A 57 10.04 -1.74 11.53
CA CYS A 57 10.15 -2.37 12.85
C CYS A 57 9.62 -3.81 12.85
N ASN A 58 8.50 -4.06 12.17
CA ASN A 58 7.91 -5.40 12.07
C ASN A 58 8.81 -6.35 11.26
N GLU A 59 9.39 -5.87 10.17
CA GLU A 59 10.34 -6.62 9.33
C GLU A 59 11.59 -7.01 10.13
N ILE A 60 12.20 -6.06 10.84
CA ILE A 60 13.37 -6.33 11.70
C ILE A 60 13.01 -7.32 12.81
N LYS A 61 11.84 -7.17 13.43
CA LYS A 61 11.38 -8.09 14.48
C LYS A 61 11.19 -9.50 13.94
N ALA A 62 10.58 -9.65 12.76
CA ALA A 62 10.41 -10.93 12.10
C ALA A 62 11.75 -11.55 11.71
N ALA A 63 12.67 -10.77 11.14
CA ALA A 63 14.02 -11.22 10.80
C ALA A 63 14.79 -11.69 12.03
N ASN A 64 14.74 -10.93 13.14
CA ASN A 64 15.40 -11.32 14.38
C ASN A 64 14.80 -12.59 15.00
N MET A 65 13.48 -12.75 14.96
CA MET A 65 12.82 -13.99 15.39
C MET A 65 13.28 -15.18 14.55
N ALA A 66 13.29 -15.04 13.22
CA ALA A 66 13.75 -16.07 12.30
C ALA A 66 15.24 -16.39 12.48
N SER A 67 16.10 -15.40 12.71
CA SER A 67 17.53 -15.62 12.99
C SER A 67 17.75 -16.32 14.33
N LYS A 68 16.91 -16.04 15.33
CA LYS A 68 16.98 -16.70 16.65
C LYS A 68 16.50 -18.14 16.60
N GLU A 69 15.44 -18.42 15.84
CA GLU A 69 14.89 -19.78 15.66
C GLU A 69 15.63 -20.59 14.58
N GLY A 70 16.34 -19.93 13.67
CA GLY A 70 17.07 -20.50 12.53
C GLY A 70 18.56 -20.75 12.76
N SER A 71 19.00 -20.85 14.01
CA SER A 71 20.39 -21.20 14.35
C SER A 71 20.69 -22.69 14.10
N GLN A 72 20.70 -23.15 12.84
CA GLN A 72 21.45 -24.37 12.46
C GLN A 72 21.67 -24.63 10.96
N LEU A 73 21.68 -23.64 10.05
CA LEU A 73 22.10 -23.92 8.66
C LEU A 73 22.96 -22.79 8.08
N SER A 74 24.15 -22.58 8.65
CA SER A 74 25.24 -21.88 7.97
C SER A 74 25.79 -22.78 6.86
N ILE A 75 25.35 -22.58 5.62
CA ILE A 75 25.91 -23.26 4.44
C ILE A 75 27.33 -22.75 4.12
N ILE A 76 27.72 -21.62 4.69
CA ILE A 76 29.08 -21.09 4.62
C ILE A 76 29.81 -21.56 5.88
N LYS A 77 30.92 -22.31 5.69
CA LYS A 77 31.90 -22.54 6.75
C LYS A 77 32.37 -21.18 7.25
N THR A 78 31.92 -20.78 8.43
CA THR A 78 32.65 -19.79 9.20
C THR A 78 34.01 -20.39 9.48
N GLU A 79 35.08 -19.73 9.07
CA GLU A 79 36.42 -20.09 9.53
C GLU A 79 36.36 -20.14 11.05
N GLU A 80 36.68 -21.31 11.60
CA GLU A 80 36.62 -21.58 13.02
C GLU A 80 37.38 -20.48 13.76
N ASP A 81 36.72 -19.92 14.78
CA ASP A 81 37.35 -19.06 15.77
C ASP A 81 38.71 -19.66 16.14
N THR A 82 39.78 -18.95 15.83
CA THR A 82 41.12 -19.29 16.31
C THR A 82 41.10 -19.13 17.81
N SER A 83 40.74 -20.24 18.44
CA SER A 83 40.85 -20.52 19.85
C SER A 83 42.13 -19.91 20.41
N ASN A 84 41.98 -19.08 21.43
CA ASN A 84 42.77 -19.15 22.67
C ASN A 84 44.11 -19.89 22.52
N SER A 85 45.10 -19.29 21.86
CA SER A 85 46.47 -19.76 21.93
C SER A 85 47.24 -18.88 22.91
N SER A 86 47.19 -19.33 24.17
CA SER A 86 48.24 -19.27 25.18
C SER A 86 48.74 -17.91 25.68
N LYS A 87 48.47 -17.69 26.98
CA LYS A 87 49.40 -17.09 27.95
C LYS A 87 50.87 -17.36 27.59
N LYS A 88 51.65 -16.30 27.35
CA LYS A 88 52.92 -16.00 28.03
C LYS A 88 53.30 -14.55 27.78
#